data_AF-A0A4R0X4I1-F1
#
_entry.id   AF-A0A4R0X4I1-F1
#
_cell.length_a   1.000
_cell.length_b   1.000
_cell.length_c   1.000
_cell.angle_alpha   90.00
_cell.angle_beta   90.00
_cell.angle_gamma   90.00
#
_symmetry.space_group_name_H-M   'P 1'
#
loop_
_entity.id
_entity.type
_entity.pdbx_description
1 polymer ?
#
loop_
_entity_poly.entity_id
_entity_poly.type
_entity_poly.pdbx_seq_one_letter_code
_entity_poly.pdbx_strand_id
1 'polypeptide(L)' 'PHGLRYSLTLHDETGARLLGFDNAHPIRESSGPGARTRIQYDHKHAGERTRFYDYADAATLLADFWKEVDIVMQERSSGP' A
#
# COMPACT_ATOMS: atom_id res chain seq x y z
N PRO A 1 11.50 -12.93 1.87
CA PRO A 1 10.74 -11.66 2.04
C PRO A 1 11.63 -10.60 2.73
N HIS A 2 11.67 -9.38 2.21
CA HIS A 2 12.75 -8.39 2.42
C HIS A 2 12.95 -7.83 3.85
N GLY A 3 12.33 -8.41 4.88
CA GLY A 3 12.54 -8.02 6.28
C GLY A 3 12.02 -6.63 6.68
N LEU A 4 11.35 -5.93 5.76
CA LEU A 4 10.83 -4.58 5.97
C LEU A 4 9.35 -4.63 6.38
N ARG A 5 8.98 -3.93 7.46
CA ARG A 5 7.58 -3.60 7.79
C ARG A 5 7.34 -2.15 7.44
N TYR A 6 6.26 -1.85 6.73
CA TYR A 6 5.96 -0.47 6.35
C TYR A 6 4.47 -0.18 6.39
N SER A 7 4.18 1.11 6.59
CA SER A 7 2.84 1.71 6.53
C SER A 7 3.02 3.16 6.11
N LEU A 8 2.65 3.48 4.87
CA LEU A 8 2.61 4.84 4.32
C LEU A 8 1.13 5.20 4.16
N THR A 9 0.72 6.36 4.67
CA THR A 9 -0.68 6.77 4.65
C THR A 9 -0.80 8.25 4.33
N LEU A 10 -1.85 8.60 3.58
CA LEU A 10 -2.27 9.96 3.31
C LEU A 10 -3.61 10.18 4.01
N HIS A 11 -3.73 11.29 4.71
CA HIS A 11 -4.95 11.68 5.41
C HIS A 11 -5.44 13.04 4.89
N ASP A 12 -6.74 13.28 4.95
CA ASP A 12 -7.32 14.60 4.74
C ASP A 12 -7.25 15.47 6.01
N GLU A 13 -7.74 16.71 5.89
CA GLU A 13 -7.82 17.69 6.98
C GLU A 13 -8.70 17.26 8.16
N THR A 14 -9.60 16.29 7.98
CA THR A 14 -10.43 15.70 9.03
C THR A 14 -9.76 14.51 9.71
N GLY A 15 -8.61 14.07 9.19
CA GLY A 15 -7.89 12.89 9.63
C GLY A 15 -8.37 11.59 8.97
N ALA A 16 -9.27 11.64 7.99
CA ALA A 16 -9.72 10.45 7.28
C ALA A 16 -8.66 9.97 6.29
N ARG A 17 -8.42 8.64 6.23
CA ARG A 17 -7.42 8.03 5.35
C ARG A 17 -7.89 8.10 3.89
N LEU A 18 -7.14 8.80 3.05
CA LEU A 18 -7.35 8.91 1.61
C LEU A 18 -6.63 7.82 0.83
N LEU A 19 -5.40 7.52 1.25
CA LEU A 19 -4.51 6.55 0.62
C LEU A 19 -3.70 5.79 1.67
N GLY A 20 -3.30 4.58 1.36
CA GLY A 20 -2.12 4.04 2.01
C GLY A 20 -1.61 2.75 1.41
N PHE A 21 -0.35 2.48 1.74
CA PHE A 21 0.50 1.37 1.33
C PHE A 21 1.00 0.71 2.60
N ASP A 22 0.54 -0.51 2.88
CA ASP A 22 1.00 -1.25 4.05
C ASP A 22 1.10 -2.74 3.73
N ASN A 23 2.03 -3.39 4.45
CA ASN A 23 2.26 -4.83 4.35
C ASN A 23 1.86 -5.58 5.62
N ALA A 24 0.87 -5.05 6.36
CA ALA A 24 0.49 -5.52 7.69
C ALA A 24 -0.06 -6.97 7.72
N HIS A 25 -0.19 -7.65 6.57
CA HIS A 25 -0.71 -9.01 6.46
C HIS A 25 0.31 -9.96 5.83
N PRO A 26 0.97 -10.84 6.59
CA PRO A 26 1.63 -12.01 6.02
C PRO A 26 0.57 -13.06 5.65
N ILE A 27 0.30 -13.28 4.37
CA ILE A 27 -0.45 -14.47 3.95
C ILE A 27 0.51 -15.64 3.85
N ARG A 28 0.19 -16.69 4.62
CA ARG A 28 0.80 -18.00 4.49
C ARG A 28 0.12 -18.70 3.33
N GLU A 29 0.84 -18.96 2.24
CA GLU A 29 0.30 -19.73 1.11
C GLU A 29 -0.01 -21.20 1.47
N SER A 30 0.54 -21.72 2.56
CA SER A 30 0.27 -23.09 3.03
C SER A 30 0.60 -23.29 4.51
N SER A 31 -0.06 -24.29 5.12
CA SER A 31 0.23 -24.81 6.47
C SER A 31 0.94 -26.16 6.34
N GLY A 32 2.20 -26.25 6.79
CA GLY A 32 2.96 -27.52 6.84
C GLY A 32 4.49 -27.33 6.73
N PRO A 33 5.29 -28.36 7.08
CA PRO A 33 6.75 -28.33 6.97
C PRO A 33 7.15 -28.30 5.49
N GLY A 34 7.56 -27.12 5.00
CA GLY A 34 7.87 -26.87 3.58
C GLY A 34 7.12 -25.68 2.96
N ALA A 35 6.27 -24.99 3.73
CA ALA A 35 5.51 -23.83 3.24
C ALA A 35 6.43 -22.71 2.72
N ARG A 36 6.38 -22.44 1.41
CA ARG A 36 7.00 -21.25 0.82
C ARG A 36 6.20 -20.04 1.27
N THR A 37 6.87 -19.10 1.92
CA THR A 37 6.26 -17.83 2.33
C THR A 37 6.32 -16.87 1.15
N ARG A 38 5.29 -16.82 0.30
CA ARG A 38 5.10 -15.68 -0.60
C ARG A 38 4.35 -14.61 0.18
N ILE A 39 5.11 -13.66 0.72
CA ILE A 39 4.53 -12.44 1.26
C ILE A 39 4.13 -11.60 0.06
N GLN A 40 2.85 -11.56 -0.29
CA GLN A 40 2.35 -10.70 -1.36
C GLN A 40 1.02 -10.09 -0.94
N TYR A 41 1.06 -9.11 -0.04
CA TYR A 41 -0.09 -8.26 0.23
C TYR A 41 0.42 -6.90 0.65
N ASP A 42 0.88 -6.15 -0.34
CA ASP A 42 0.93 -4.72 -0.18
C ASP A 42 -0.40 -4.19 -0.72
N HIS A 43 -1.10 -3.37 0.04
CA HIS A 43 -2.41 -2.88 -0.38
C HIS A 43 -2.36 -1.40 -0.71
N LYS A 44 -2.94 -0.99 -1.84
CA LYS A 44 -3.26 0.41 -2.13
C LYS A 44 -4.73 0.67 -1.77
N HIS A 45 -4.97 1.60 -0.86
CA HIS A 45 -6.31 2.14 -0.61
C HIS A 45 -6.55 3.38 -1.47
N ALA A 46 -7.64 3.42 -2.24
CA ALA A 46 -8.16 4.68 -2.79
C ALA A 46 -9.63 4.76 -2.40
N GLY A 47 -9.93 5.51 -1.34
CA GLY A 47 -11.23 5.43 -0.65
C GLY A 47 -11.48 4.03 -0.05
N GLU A 48 -12.66 3.44 -0.28
CA GLU A 48 -13.05 2.10 0.23
C GLU A 48 -12.40 0.90 -0.49
N ARG A 49 -11.67 1.12 -1.61
CA ARG A 49 -11.19 0.01 -2.44
C ARG A 49 -9.73 -0.35 -2.15
N THR A 50 -9.51 -1.59 -1.75
CA THR A 50 -8.21 -2.23 -1.55
C THR A 50 -7.72 -2.88 -2.85
N ARG A 51 -6.49 -2.61 -3.30
CA ARG A 51 -5.85 -3.26 -4.46
C ARG A 51 -4.50 -3.86 -4.08
N PHE A 52 -4.08 -4.92 -4.77
CA PHE A 52 -2.74 -5.50 -4.63
C PHE A 52 -1.65 -4.53 -5.14
N TYR A 53 -0.54 -4.47 -4.42
CA TYR A 53 0.72 -3.84 -4.74
C TYR A 53 1.80 -4.92 -4.66
N ASP A 54 2.70 -4.94 -5.64
CA ASP A 54 3.82 -5.87 -5.71
C ASP A 54 5.09 -5.11 -5.31
N TYR A 55 5.53 -5.27 -4.06
CA TYR A 55 6.78 -4.67 -3.61
C TYR A 55 7.97 -5.12 -4.46
N ALA A 56 8.68 -4.14 -5.02
CA ALA A 56 9.97 -4.35 -5.69
C ALA A 56 11.14 -4.00 -4.77
N ASP A 57 11.20 -2.73 -4.34
CA ASP A 57 12.18 -2.23 -3.39
C ASP A 57 11.66 -0.95 -2.69
N ALA A 58 12.43 -0.43 -1.72
CA ALA A 58 12.03 0.74 -0.95
C ALA A 58 11.98 2.04 -1.77
N ALA A 59 12.81 2.18 -2.80
CA ALA A 59 12.81 3.37 -3.65
C ALA A 59 11.56 3.38 -4.54
N THR A 60 11.21 2.22 -5.13
CA THR A 60 9.97 2.04 -5.88
C THR A 60 8.75 2.29 -4.99
N LEU A 61 8.73 1.74 -3.77
CA LEU A 61 7.65 1.97 -2.80
C LEU A 61 7.39 3.46 -2.54
N LEU A 62 8.46 4.23 -2.30
CA LEU A 62 8.34 5.66 -2.05
C LEU A 62 7.90 6.43 -3.31
N ALA A 63 8.45 6.08 -4.47
CA ALA A 63 8.10 6.72 -5.74
C ALA A 63 6.63 6.49 -6.10
N ASP A 64 6.15 5.26 -5.96
CA ASP A 64 4.76 4.90 -6.22
C ASP A 64 3.81 5.56 -5.22
N PHE A 65 4.18 5.61 -3.93
CA PHE A 65 3.38 6.30 -2.92
C PHE A 65 3.17 7.78 -3.28
N TRP A 66 4.24 8.51 -3.59
CA TRP A 66 4.13 9.93 -3.92
C TRP A 66 3.38 10.18 -5.23
N LYS A 67 3.59 9.33 -6.25
CA LYS A 67 2.82 9.40 -7.49
C LYS A 67 1.31 9.29 -7.22
N GLU A 68 0.91 8.42 -6.31
CA GLU A 68 -0.49 8.25 -5.94
C GLU A 68 -1.02 9.37 -5.05
N VAL A 69 -0.18 9.95 -4.18
CA VAL A 69 -0.51 11.19 -3.47
C VAL A 69 -0.80 12.31 -4.46
N ASP A 70 0.04 12.50 -5.47
CA ASP A 70 -0.15 13.54 -6.49
C ASP A 70 -1.45 13.35 -7.27
N ILE A 71 -1.78 12.11 -7.65
CA ILE A 71 -3.06 11.78 -8.31
C ILE A 71 -4.25 12.14 -7.42
N VAL A 72 -4.23 11.70 -6.15
CA VAL A 72 -5.31 11.98 -5.19
C VAL A 72 -5.46 13.47 -4.94
N MET A 73 -4.35 14.21 -4.84
CA MET A 73 -4.38 15.66 -4.65
C MET A 73 -4.86 16.39 -5.91
N GLN A 74 -4.45 15.94 -7.09
CA GLN A 74 -4.93 16.49 -8.35
C GLN A 74 -6.45 16.29 -8.46
N GLU A 75 -6.96 15.08 -8.21
CA GLU A 75 -8.41 14.78 -8.24
C GLU A 75 -9.20 15.66 -7.26
N ARG A 76 -8.69 15.87 -6.03
CA ARG A 76 -9.33 16.74 -5.03
C ARG A 76 -9.28 18.22 -5.40
N SER A 77 -8.17 18.68 -5.98
CA SER A 77 -8.02 20.07 -6.46
C SER A 77 -8.82 20.35 -7.74
N SER A 78 -9.18 19.30 -8.48
CA SER A 78 -9.89 19.37 -9.76
C SER A 78 -11.40 19.13 -9.63
N GLY A 79 -11.97 19.23 -8.41
CA GLY A 79 -13.43 19.30 -8.23
C GLY A 79 -14.04 20.58 -8.85
N PRO A 80 -15.34 20.58 -9.19
CA PRO A 80 -15.98 21.58 -10.07
C PRO A 80 -15.85 23.04 -9.62
#